data_AF-A0A963GH41-F1
#
_entry.id   AF-A0A963GH41-F1
#
_cell.length_a   1.000
_cell.length_b   1.000
_cell.length_c   1.000
_cell.angle_alpha   90.00
_cell.angle_beta   90.00
_cell.angle_gamma   90.00
#
_symmetry.space_group_name_H-M   'P 1'
#
loop_
_entity.id
_entity.type
_entity.pdbx_description
1 polymer ?
#
loop_
_entity_poly.entity_id
_entity_poly.type
_entity_poly.pdbx_seq_one_letter_code
_entity_poly.pdbx_strand_id
1 'polypeptide(L)'
;MPHVDTAELFDEHGRCLPGRTSAPAHARSRRYFRCNMPTIDDGEIHRRIRRHLAPSLRIREDEFCDRVEHLRAGLRDDPATRNLLAGPVLPFALPQLQVEDIGESFDARFLPALDAAYRAALTDYEFVDHSLGGTAGKLSVRPGSRHQSLLAALARGEVVGLYMPCLSEYSLPAAVERLAALPERFLLSGAFDTAAALIGTPDLLLREDGYPPLLWISGVAGEKPGVDYHFEAYGYNLTFNRRAHLDQAAEYWWHGLTILAAD
;
A
#
# COMPACT_ATOMS: atom_id res chain seq x y z
N MET A 1 36.12 -0.33 -8.17
CA MET A 1 34.66 -0.40 -7.96
C MET A 1 34.43 -1.18 -6.68
N PRO A 2 33.79 -0.63 -5.65
CA PRO A 2 33.52 -1.42 -4.46
C PRO A 2 32.42 -2.44 -4.80
N HIS A 3 32.67 -3.68 -4.37
CA HIS A 3 31.75 -4.80 -4.48
C HIS A 3 30.34 -4.42 -4.01
N VAL A 4 29.34 -4.62 -4.87
CA VAL A 4 27.94 -4.67 -4.44
C VAL A 4 27.82 -5.96 -3.63
N ASP A 5 27.86 -5.84 -2.31
CA ASP A 5 27.39 -6.88 -1.43
C ASP A 5 25.88 -6.97 -1.67
N THR A 6 25.47 -7.83 -2.61
CA THR A 6 24.07 -8.04 -2.99
C THR A 6 23.38 -8.83 -1.88
N ALA A 7 23.25 -8.22 -0.70
CA ALA A 7 22.36 -8.73 0.32
C ALA A 7 20.95 -8.79 -0.28
N GLU A 8 20.34 -9.99 -0.26
CA GLU A 8 18.97 -10.18 -0.70
C GLU A 8 18.07 -9.13 -0.01
N LEU A 9 17.32 -8.35 -0.80
CA LEU A 9 16.44 -7.33 -0.24
C LEU A 9 15.09 -7.93 0.19
N PHE A 10 14.66 -8.98 -0.50
CA PHE A 10 13.39 -9.66 -0.31
C PHE A 10 13.60 -11.18 -0.27
N ASP A 11 12.90 -11.87 0.64
CA ASP A 11 12.95 -13.32 0.76
C ASP A 11 12.12 -14.03 -0.34
N GLU A 12 12.22 -15.35 -0.42
CA GLU A 12 11.55 -16.19 -1.44
C GLU A 12 10.01 -16.11 -1.44
N HIS A 13 9.41 -15.40 -0.49
CA HIS A 13 7.96 -15.18 -0.39
C HIS A 13 7.58 -13.70 -0.56
N GLY A 14 8.51 -12.87 -1.03
CA GLY A 14 8.30 -11.45 -1.31
C GLY A 14 8.27 -10.55 -0.07
N ARG A 15 8.66 -11.04 1.11
CA ARG A 15 8.81 -10.18 2.28
C ARG A 15 10.13 -9.42 2.19
N CYS A 16 10.08 -8.11 2.44
CA CYS A 16 11.27 -7.29 2.59
C CYS A 16 12.04 -7.69 3.85
N LEU A 17 13.32 -8.03 3.69
CA LEU A 17 14.19 -8.46 4.78
C LEU A 17 14.61 -7.25 5.63
N PRO A 18 14.60 -7.32 6.97
CA PRO A 18 14.91 -6.16 7.83
C PRO A 18 16.30 -5.57 7.63
N GLY A 19 17.26 -6.36 7.13
CA GLY A 19 18.63 -5.89 6.94
C GLY A 19 19.24 -5.43 8.26
N ARG A 20 19.72 -4.18 8.31
CA ARG A 20 20.41 -3.58 9.46
C ARG A 20 19.57 -2.52 10.19
N THR A 21 18.24 -2.62 10.15
CA THR A 21 17.36 -1.70 10.93
C THR A 21 17.71 -1.76 12.41
N SER A 22 17.82 -0.59 13.04
CA SER A 22 17.97 -0.44 14.50
C SER A 22 16.63 -0.49 15.22
N ALA A 23 15.56 -0.02 14.57
CA ALA A 23 14.23 -0.08 15.12
C ALA A 23 13.64 -1.51 15.06
N PRO A 24 12.63 -1.82 15.91
CA PRO A 24 12.09 -3.17 16.00
C PRO A 24 11.51 -3.68 14.68
N ALA A 25 11.98 -4.85 14.25
CA ALA A 25 11.40 -5.65 13.19
C ALA A 25 11.73 -7.12 13.46
N HIS A 26 10.81 -8.03 13.14
CA HIS A 26 11.08 -9.45 13.32
C HIS A 26 12.10 -9.93 12.28
N ALA A 27 13.21 -10.52 12.73
CA ALA A 27 14.22 -11.04 11.82
C ALA A 27 13.69 -12.17 10.92
N ARG A 28 12.76 -12.99 11.44
CA ARG A 28 12.11 -14.09 10.73
C ARG A 28 10.61 -14.04 10.94
N SER A 29 9.85 -14.19 9.86
CA SER A 29 8.39 -14.24 9.91
C SER A 29 7.89 -15.66 10.16
N ARG A 30 6.89 -15.81 11.03
CA ARG A 30 6.14 -17.07 11.17
C ARG A 30 5.12 -17.25 10.04
N ARG A 31 4.86 -16.19 9.26
CA ARG A 31 3.88 -16.16 8.17
C ARG A 31 2.49 -16.62 8.62
N TYR A 32 2.12 -16.28 9.86
CA TYR A 32 0.82 -16.65 10.42
C TYR A 32 -0.28 -15.76 9.86
N PHE A 33 -0.03 -14.44 9.81
CA PHE A 33 -0.89 -13.47 9.15
C PHE A 33 -0.52 -13.38 7.67
N ARG A 34 -1.51 -13.40 6.78
CA ARG A 34 -1.30 -13.35 5.32
C ARG A 34 -2.45 -12.62 4.65
N CYS A 35 -2.20 -11.89 3.57
CA CYS A 35 -3.28 -11.46 2.68
C CYS A 35 -3.95 -12.68 2.01
N ASN A 36 -5.23 -12.57 1.67
CA ASN A 36 -5.87 -13.47 0.73
C ASN A 36 -5.55 -12.95 -0.68
N MET A 37 -4.73 -13.65 -1.44
CA MET A 37 -4.39 -13.21 -2.79
C MET A 37 -5.41 -13.77 -3.77
N PRO A 38 -6.33 -12.95 -4.30
CA PRO A 38 -7.19 -13.40 -5.38
C PRO A 38 -6.37 -13.57 -6.65
N THR A 39 -6.98 -14.21 -7.65
CA THR A 39 -6.43 -14.15 -9.01
C THR A 39 -6.47 -12.70 -9.46
N ILE A 40 -5.31 -12.14 -9.76
CA ILE A 40 -5.17 -10.74 -10.18
C ILE A 40 -5.54 -10.62 -11.66
N ASP A 41 -6.61 -9.87 -11.94
CA ASP A 41 -7.01 -9.41 -13.27
C ASP A 41 -6.82 -7.89 -13.32
N ASP A 42 -5.77 -7.44 -14.00
CA ASP A 42 -5.42 -6.04 -14.10
C ASP A 42 -6.53 -5.22 -14.78
N GLY A 43 -7.21 -5.79 -15.77
CA GLY A 43 -8.32 -5.12 -16.45
C GLY A 43 -9.51 -4.91 -15.51
N GLU A 44 -9.83 -5.91 -14.69
CA GLU A 44 -10.89 -5.76 -13.68
C GLU A 44 -10.52 -4.76 -12.58
N ILE A 45 -9.25 -4.74 -12.15
CA ILE A 45 -8.74 -3.72 -11.23
C ILE A 45 -8.92 -2.32 -11.81
N HIS A 46 -8.54 -2.10 -13.07
CA HIS A 46 -8.73 -0.83 -13.78
C HIS A 46 -10.21 -0.42 -13.80
N ARG A 47 -11.10 -1.34 -14.19
CA ARG A 47 -12.55 -1.07 -14.25
C ARG A 47 -13.14 -0.69 -12.90
N ARG A 48 -12.75 -1.37 -11.82
CA ARG A 48 -13.19 -1.03 -10.45
C ARG A 48 -12.72 0.35 -10.03
N ILE A 49 -11.43 0.64 -10.23
CA ILE A 49 -10.85 1.96 -9.90
C ILE A 49 -11.55 3.06 -10.70
N ARG A 50 -11.73 2.88 -12.00
CA ARG A 50 -12.45 3.83 -12.84
C ARG A 50 -13.91 3.99 -12.40
N ARG A 51 -14.60 2.91 -12.05
CA ARG A 51 -16.00 2.96 -11.61
C ARG A 51 -16.18 3.69 -10.28
N HIS A 52 -15.33 3.42 -9.30
CA HIS A 52 -15.56 3.84 -7.91
C HIS A 52 -14.73 5.07 -7.50
N LEU A 53 -13.48 5.21 -7.96
CA LEU A 53 -12.57 6.27 -7.53
C LEU A 53 -12.41 7.40 -8.56
N ALA A 54 -12.31 7.01 -9.83
CA ALA A 54 -11.93 7.92 -10.90
C ALA A 54 -12.75 7.68 -12.19
N PRO A 55 -14.05 8.04 -12.23
CA PRO A 55 -14.85 7.93 -13.46
C PRO A 55 -14.26 8.73 -14.63
N SER A 56 -13.49 9.77 -14.33
CA SER A 56 -12.78 10.62 -15.29
C SER A 56 -11.40 10.09 -15.72
N LEU A 57 -10.97 8.91 -15.25
CA LEU A 57 -9.67 8.34 -15.62
C LEU A 57 -9.58 8.14 -17.14
N ARG A 58 -8.53 8.70 -17.75
CA ARG A 58 -8.32 8.72 -19.19
C ARG A 58 -7.44 7.57 -19.68
N ILE A 59 -6.50 7.11 -18.86
CA ILE A 59 -5.72 5.91 -19.14
C ILE A 59 -6.68 4.76 -19.46
N ARG A 60 -6.49 4.16 -20.63
CA ARG A 60 -7.30 3.05 -21.13
C ARG A 60 -6.91 1.75 -20.42
N GLU A 61 -7.78 0.75 -20.46
CA GLU A 61 -7.54 -0.53 -19.81
C GLU A 61 -6.29 -1.23 -20.35
N ASP A 62 -6.09 -1.24 -21.67
CA ASP A 62 -4.91 -1.79 -22.33
C ASP A 62 -3.62 -1.07 -21.90
N GLU A 63 -3.65 0.26 -21.90
CA GLU A 63 -2.53 1.07 -21.44
C GLU A 63 -2.20 0.86 -19.95
N PHE A 64 -3.22 0.68 -19.11
CA PHE A 64 -3.03 0.35 -17.70
C PHE A 64 -2.31 -1.00 -17.56
N CYS A 65 -2.81 -2.05 -18.23
CA CYS A 65 -2.21 -3.38 -18.21
C CYS A 65 -0.76 -3.37 -18.71
N ASP A 66 -0.47 -2.64 -19.78
CA ASP A 66 0.90 -2.52 -20.33
C ASP A 66 1.86 -1.86 -19.32
N ARG A 67 1.43 -0.76 -18.67
CA ARG A 67 2.24 -0.08 -17.64
C ARG A 67 2.46 -0.98 -16.41
N VAL A 68 1.45 -1.74 -16.00
CA VAL A 68 1.55 -2.70 -14.90
C VAL A 68 2.52 -3.83 -15.23
N GLU A 69 2.44 -4.42 -16.42
CA GLU A 69 3.37 -5.47 -16.81
C GLU A 69 4.79 -4.93 -16.98
N HIS A 70 4.95 -3.69 -17.46
CA HIS A 70 6.27 -3.05 -17.51
C HIS A 70 6.90 -2.93 -16.11
N LEU A 71 6.12 -2.53 -15.09
CA LEU A 71 6.58 -2.48 -13.70
C LEU A 71 6.96 -3.88 -13.17
N ARG A 72 6.11 -4.89 -13.44
CA ARG A 72 6.39 -6.27 -13.03
C ARG A 72 7.63 -6.84 -13.72
N ALA A 73 7.82 -6.58 -15.00
CA ALA A 73 9.01 -6.96 -15.75
C ALA A 73 10.26 -6.31 -15.16
N GLY A 74 10.21 -5.01 -14.85
CA GLY A 74 11.31 -4.30 -14.18
C GLY A 74 11.67 -4.90 -12.81
N LEU A 75 10.68 -5.34 -12.03
CA LEU A 75 10.93 -6.07 -10.78
C LEU A 75 11.54 -7.45 -11.02
N ARG A 76 11.03 -8.19 -12.03
CA ARG A 76 11.43 -9.55 -12.39
C ARG A 76 12.87 -9.63 -12.90
N ASP A 77 13.27 -8.65 -13.70
CA ASP A 77 14.57 -8.60 -14.38
C ASP A 77 15.69 -8.12 -13.46
N ASP A 78 15.35 -7.51 -12.31
CA ASP A 78 16.29 -7.04 -11.29
C ASP A 78 16.49 -8.11 -10.19
N PRO A 79 17.68 -8.73 -10.07
CA PRO A 79 17.94 -9.75 -9.06
C PRO A 79 17.69 -9.29 -7.63
N ALA A 80 17.84 -7.99 -7.34
CA ALA A 80 17.62 -7.45 -6.01
C ALA A 80 16.12 -7.38 -5.64
N THR A 81 15.22 -7.37 -6.62
CA THR A 81 13.78 -7.16 -6.39
C THR A 81 12.86 -8.26 -6.93
N ARG A 82 13.36 -9.19 -7.74
CA ARG A 82 12.54 -10.26 -8.36
C ARG A 82 11.71 -11.06 -7.36
N ASN A 83 12.26 -11.27 -6.16
CA ASN A 83 11.62 -12.02 -5.09
C ASN A 83 10.36 -11.33 -4.56
N LEU A 84 10.25 -10.00 -4.71
CA LEU A 84 9.05 -9.25 -4.33
C LEU A 84 7.78 -9.75 -5.04
N LEU A 85 7.92 -10.29 -6.25
CA LEU A 85 6.83 -10.88 -7.03
C LEU A 85 6.28 -12.20 -6.46
N ALA A 86 6.96 -12.80 -5.48
CA ALA A 86 6.45 -13.97 -4.75
C ALA A 86 5.46 -13.60 -3.63
N GLY A 87 5.32 -12.31 -3.31
CA GLY A 87 4.36 -11.78 -2.35
C GLY A 87 3.18 -11.07 -3.02
N PRO A 88 2.30 -10.41 -2.24
CA PRO A 88 1.24 -9.58 -2.78
C PRO A 88 1.78 -8.41 -3.61
N VAL A 89 1.33 -8.31 -4.86
CA VAL A 89 1.66 -7.21 -5.79
C VAL A 89 0.37 -6.73 -6.44
N LEU A 90 -0.13 -5.58 -5.98
CA LEU A 90 -1.45 -5.08 -6.30
C LEU A 90 -1.35 -3.83 -7.19
N PRO A 91 -1.76 -3.92 -8.46
CA PRO A 91 -1.85 -2.76 -9.32
C PRO A 91 -2.84 -1.73 -8.80
N PHE A 92 -2.57 -0.47 -9.08
CA PHE A 92 -3.52 0.62 -8.88
C PHE A 92 -3.34 1.71 -9.93
N ALA A 93 -4.40 2.47 -10.13
CA ALA A 93 -4.38 3.73 -10.87
C ALA A 93 -4.95 4.85 -10.01
N LEU A 94 -4.46 6.05 -10.23
CA LEU A 94 -4.93 7.27 -9.57
C LEU A 94 -5.16 8.36 -10.63
N PRO A 95 -6.23 9.14 -10.46
CA PRO A 95 -6.51 10.29 -11.31
C PRO A 95 -5.51 11.42 -11.03
N GLN A 96 -5.32 12.30 -12.01
CA GLN A 96 -4.65 13.58 -11.74
C GLN A 96 -5.39 14.33 -10.63
N LEU A 97 -4.66 14.79 -9.63
CA LEU A 97 -5.20 15.47 -8.46
C LEU A 97 -4.20 16.49 -7.92
N GLN A 98 -4.66 17.73 -7.72
CA GLN A 98 -3.96 18.70 -6.88
C GLN A 98 -4.38 18.46 -5.44
N VAL A 99 -3.40 18.17 -4.57
CA VAL A 99 -3.64 17.77 -3.19
C VAL A 99 -3.15 18.89 -2.28
N GLU A 100 -4.09 19.68 -1.76
CA GLU A 100 -3.80 20.71 -0.75
C GLU A 100 -3.80 20.08 0.65
N ASP A 101 -4.79 19.25 0.95
CA ASP A 101 -4.92 18.47 2.17
C ASP A 101 -5.12 16.99 1.83
N ILE A 102 -4.21 16.14 2.33
CA ILE A 102 -4.23 14.70 2.08
C ILE A 102 -5.46 14.08 2.71
N GLY A 103 -5.77 14.45 3.95
CA GLY A 103 -6.87 13.88 4.72
C GLY A 103 -8.23 14.32 4.19
N GLU A 104 -8.38 15.57 3.77
CA GLU A 104 -9.62 16.04 3.13
C GLU A 104 -9.87 15.28 1.83
N SER A 105 -8.84 15.14 0.99
CA SER A 105 -8.95 14.35 -0.25
C SER A 105 -9.28 12.89 0.06
N PHE A 106 -8.69 12.34 1.11
CA PHE A 106 -8.89 10.95 1.51
C PHE A 106 -10.32 10.70 1.99
N ASP A 107 -10.83 11.52 2.91
CA ASP A 107 -12.18 11.46 3.46
C ASP A 107 -13.24 11.69 2.38
N ALA A 108 -13.05 12.70 1.52
CA ALA A 108 -14.05 13.12 0.55
C ALA A 108 -14.13 12.21 -0.67
N ARG A 109 -13.05 11.49 -1.00
CA ARG A 109 -12.93 10.75 -2.26
C ARG A 109 -12.56 9.28 -2.10
N PHE A 110 -11.52 8.98 -1.32
CA PHE A 110 -10.94 7.64 -1.30
C PHE A 110 -11.71 6.69 -0.38
N LEU A 111 -12.04 7.12 0.84
CA LEU A 111 -12.82 6.29 1.76
C LEU A 111 -14.23 5.96 1.22
N PRO A 112 -14.99 6.90 0.63
CA PRO A 112 -16.28 6.58 0.02
C PRO A 112 -16.16 5.67 -1.22
N ALA A 113 -15.10 5.85 -2.02
CA ALA A 113 -14.84 4.98 -3.16
C ALA A 113 -14.48 3.55 -2.72
N LEU A 114 -13.71 3.41 -1.64
CA LEU A 114 -13.38 2.13 -1.05
C LEU A 114 -14.61 1.43 -0.49
N ASP A 115 -15.47 2.13 0.25
CA ASP A 115 -16.75 1.60 0.73
C ASP A 115 -17.61 1.08 -0.43
N ALA A 116 -17.78 1.90 -1.48
CA ALA A 116 -18.58 1.54 -2.64
C ALA A 116 -18.02 0.32 -3.40
N ALA A 117 -16.70 0.24 -3.56
CA ALA A 117 -16.06 -0.91 -4.20
C ALA A 117 -16.17 -2.18 -3.35
N TYR A 118 -15.98 -2.05 -2.03
CA TYR A 118 -16.05 -3.16 -1.09
C TYR A 118 -17.46 -3.76 -1.06
N ARG A 119 -18.50 -2.94 -0.88
CA ARG A 119 -19.91 -3.39 -0.87
C ARG A 119 -20.35 -3.96 -2.21
N ALA A 120 -19.80 -3.46 -3.32
CA ALA A 120 -20.10 -3.99 -4.65
C ALA A 120 -19.50 -5.39 -4.88
N ALA A 121 -18.32 -5.66 -4.31
CA ALA A 121 -17.65 -6.94 -4.45
C ALA A 121 -18.08 -7.97 -3.39
N LEU A 122 -18.42 -7.51 -2.19
CA LEU A 122 -18.67 -8.32 -1.00
C LEU A 122 -20.01 -7.90 -0.36
N THR A 123 -21.11 -8.37 -0.94
CA THR A 123 -22.47 -7.91 -0.61
C THR A 123 -22.92 -8.20 0.82
N ASP A 124 -22.29 -9.17 1.47
CA ASP A 124 -22.62 -9.60 2.84
C ASP A 124 -21.76 -8.90 3.91
N TYR A 125 -20.78 -8.10 3.49
CA TYR A 125 -19.81 -7.46 4.37
C TYR A 125 -19.77 -5.94 4.17
N GLU A 126 -19.22 -5.25 5.16
CA GLU A 126 -19.22 -3.79 5.20
C GLU A 126 -17.81 -3.22 5.30
N PHE A 127 -17.66 -2.01 4.78
CA PHE A 127 -16.57 -1.13 5.16
C PHE A 127 -17.03 -0.20 6.29
N VAL A 128 -16.20 -0.06 7.34
CA VAL A 128 -16.48 0.79 8.49
C VAL A 128 -15.32 1.73 8.75
N ASP A 129 -15.59 3.03 8.70
CA ASP A 129 -14.63 4.07 9.11
C ASP A 129 -14.82 4.41 10.61
N HIS A 130 -13.80 4.09 11.41
CA HIS A 130 -13.74 4.42 12.84
C HIS A 130 -12.96 5.70 13.14
N SER A 131 -12.53 6.45 12.12
CA SER A 131 -11.84 7.73 12.29
C SER A 131 -12.79 8.82 12.78
N LEU A 132 -12.95 8.92 14.10
CA LEU A 132 -13.81 9.93 14.72
C LEU A 132 -13.36 11.35 14.32
N GLY A 133 -14.24 12.04 13.60
CA GLY A 133 -14.01 13.39 13.08
C GLY A 133 -13.10 13.45 11.84
N GLY A 134 -13.00 12.37 11.06
CA GLY A 134 -12.29 12.30 9.78
C GLY A 134 -10.77 12.41 9.88
N THR A 135 -10.10 12.54 8.73
CA THR A 135 -8.66 12.73 8.58
C THR A 135 -8.26 14.09 8.01
N ALA A 136 -9.20 14.93 7.59
CA ALA A 136 -8.93 16.31 7.17
C ALA A 136 -8.05 17.09 8.17
N GLY A 137 -6.96 17.70 7.69
CA GLY A 137 -5.97 18.42 8.49
C GLY A 137 -5.11 17.53 9.41
N LYS A 138 -5.28 16.20 9.39
CA LYS A 138 -4.61 15.25 10.29
C LYS A 138 -3.52 14.43 9.61
N LEU A 139 -3.45 14.45 8.28
CA LEU A 139 -2.46 13.69 7.52
C LEU A 139 -1.42 14.61 6.88
N SER A 140 -0.16 14.25 7.02
CA SER A 140 0.96 14.92 6.35
C SER A 140 1.93 13.89 5.78
N VAL A 141 2.78 14.27 4.82
CA VAL A 141 3.81 13.36 4.31
C VAL A 141 4.78 13.00 5.44
N ARG A 142 4.99 11.70 5.67
CA ARG A 142 5.94 11.22 6.67
C ARG A 142 7.38 11.50 6.21
N PRO A 143 8.23 12.13 7.04
CA PRO A 143 9.65 12.28 6.71
C PRO A 143 10.32 10.93 6.41
N GLY A 144 11.10 10.88 5.34
CA GLY A 144 11.78 9.65 4.90
C GLY A 144 10.91 8.65 4.13
N SER A 145 9.59 8.87 4.02
CA SER A 145 8.68 7.95 3.31
C SER A 145 8.78 8.03 1.78
N ARG A 146 9.38 9.12 1.27
CA ARG A 146 9.40 9.51 -0.15
C ARG A 146 8.01 9.74 -0.77
N HIS A 147 6.92 9.67 0.01
CA HIS A 147 5.54 9.74 -0.48
C HIS A 147 5.19 11.06 -1.20
N GLN A 148 5.96 12.12 -0.96
CA GLN A 148 5.89 13.36 -1.75
C GLN A 148 6.02 13.13 -3.26
N SER A 149 6.76 12.09 -3.67
CA SER A 149 6.93 11.74 -5.09
C SER A 149 5.62 11.31 -5.74
N LEU A 150 4.77 10.60 -5.00
CA LEU A 150 3.42 10.24 -5.46
C LEU A 150 2.57 11.50 -5.62
N LEU A 151 2.55 12.39 -4.62
CA LEU A 151 1.79 13.64 -4.71
C LEU A 151 2.26 14.52 -5.87
N ALA A 152 3.57 14.59 -6.11
CA ALA A 152 4.13 15.32 -7.24
C ALA A 152 3.74 14.68 -8.59
N ALA A 153 3.66 13.35 -8.68
CA ALA A 153 3.20 12.66 -9.88
C ALA A 153 1.70 12.92 -10.14
N LEU A 154 0.87 12.83 -9.10
CA LEU A 154 -0.57 13.13 -9.16
C LEU A 154 -0.86 14.56 -9.61
N ALA A 155 -0.03 15.53 -9.22
CA ALA A 155 -0.17 16.90 -9.67
C ALA A 155 0.07 17.06 -11.19
N ARG A 156 0.94 16.22 -11.77
CA ARG A 156 1.30 16.27 -13.19
C ARG A 156 0.36 15.48 -14.09
N GLY A 157 -0.18 14.36 -13.60
CA GLY A 157 -1.01 13.48 -14.43
C GLY A 157 -1.61 12.32 -13.66
N GLU A 158 -2.23 11.42 -14.42
CA GLU A 158 -2.74 10.15 -13.92
C GLU A 158 -1.57 9.22 -13.62
N VAL A 159 -1.66 8.48 -12.52
CA VAL A 159 -0.57 7.63 -12.03
C VAL A 159 -1.00 6.17 -12.11
N VAL A 160 -0.10 5.30 -12.58
CA VAL A 160 -0.21 3.85 -12.47
C VAL A 160 0.93 3.36 -11.58
N GLY A 161 0.65 2.42 -10.69
CA GLY A 161 1.66 1.88 -9.79
C GLY A 161 1.35 0.48 -9.28
N LEU A 162 2.29 -0.05 -8.51
CA LEU A 162 2.13 -1.28 -7.75
C LEU A 162 2.22 -0.96 -6.26
N TYR A 163 1.28 -1.49 -5.49
CA TYR A 163 1.30 -1.54 -4.04
C TYR A 163 1.70 -2.94 -3.58
N MET A 164 2.67 -3.02 -2.68
CA MET A 164 3.26 -4.28 -2.22
C MET A 164 3.36 -4.27 -0.70
N PRO A 165 2.42 -4.88 0.04
CA PRO A 165 2.47 -5.00 1.50
C PRO A 165 3.52 -6.03 1.92
N CYS A 166 4.79 -5.67 1.76
CA CYS A 166 5.94 -6.57 1.90
C CYS A 166 6.79 -6.30 3.14
N LEU A 167 6.59 -5.19 3.85
CA LEU A 167 7.28 -4.88 5.11
C LEU A 167 6.45 -5.46 6.27
N SER A 168 6.41 -6.79 6.37
CA SER A 168 5.66 -7.49 7.41
C SER A 168 6.44 -7.65 8.70
N GLU A 169 5.77 -7.43 9.83
CA GLU A 169 6.31 -7.56 11.18
C GLU A 169 7.37 -6.50 11.51
N TYR A 170 7.13 -5.27 11.05
CA TYR A 170 7.96 -4.10 11.31
C TYR A 170 7.26 -3.16 12.29
N SER A 171 8.06 -2.44 13.06
CA SER A 171 7.65 -1.13 13.59
C SER A 171 7.70 -0.09 12.48
N LEU A 172 6.96 1.01 12.65
CA LEU A 172 6.96 2.08 11.66
C LEU A 172 8.36 2.74 11.49
N PRO A 173 9.13 3.04 12.56
CA PRO A 173 10.50 3.53 12.38
C PRO A 173 11.37 2.54 11.61
N ALA A 174 11.22 1.22 11.83
CA ALA A 174 11.97 0.21 11.08
C ALA A 174 11.58 0.18 9.60
N ALA A 175 10.30 0.40 9.27
CA ALA A 175 9.85 0.51 7.87
C ALA A 175 10.51 1.72 7.17
N VAL A 176 10.60 2.87 7.85
CA VAL A 176 11.26 4.08 7.34
C VAL A 176 12.77 3.87 7.19
N GLU A 177 13.43 3.31 8.21
CA GLU A 177 14.86 2.96 8.14
C GLU A 177 15.15 2.00 6.99
N ARG A 178 14.29 0.98 6.82
CA ARG A 178 14.47 0.00 5.76
C ARG A 178 14.31 0.62 4.38
N LEU A 179 13.33 1.50 4.18
CA LEU A 179 13.14 2.22 2.92
C LEU A 179 14.39 3.01 2.52
N ALA A 180 15.09 3.63 3.47
CA ALA A 180 16.31 4.39 3.18
C ALA A 180 17.42 3.53 2.54
N ALA A 181 17.42 2.22 2.79
CA ALA A 181 18.35 1.26 2.21
C ALA A 181 17.83 0.58 0.92
N LEU A 182 16.60 0.87 0.50
CA LEU A 182 16.02 0.34 -0.74
C LEU A 182 16.28 1.29 -1.92
N PRO A 183 16.26 0.77 -3.17
CA PRO A 183 16.37 1.58 -4.38
C PRO A 183 15.43 2.80 -4.37
N GLU A 184 15.87 3.91 -4.96
CA GLU A 184 15.14 5.20 -4.89
C GLU A 184 13.71 5.13 -5.44
N ARG A 185 13.45 4.21 -6.38
CA ARG A 185 12.12 3.99 -6.98
C ARG A 185 11.04 3.56 -5.98
N PHE A 186 11.42 3.03 -4.82
CA PHE A 186 10.47 2.62 -3.78
C PHE A 186 10.05 3.79 -2.92
N LEU A 187 8.77 3.80 -2.57
CA LEU A 187 8.09 4.72 -1.66
C LEU A 187 7.46 3.91 -0.54
N LEU A 188 7.30 4.49 0.65
CA LEU A 188 6.42 3.89 1.66
C LEU A 188 4.97 4.24 1.28
N SER A 189 4.11 3.22 1.22
CA SER A 189 2.72 3.40 0.79
C SER A 189 1.92 4.20 1.81
N GLY A 190 1.19 5.20 1.33
CA GLY A 190 0.40 6.12 2.15
C GLY A 190 -1.09 5.90 1.96
N ALA A 191 -1.87 6.98 2.09
CA ALA A 191 -3.32 6.91 2.07
C ALA A 191 -3.87 6.51 0.68
N PHE A 192 -3.45 7.23 -0.37
CA PHE A 192 -4.07 7.14 -1.70
C PHE A 192 -3.76 5.83 -2.44
N ASP A 193 -2.49 5.43 -2.48
CA ASP A 193 -2.05 4.20 -3.15
C ASP A 193 -2.54 2.95 -2.43
N THR A 194 -2.53 2.93 -1.09
CA THR A 194 -3.10 1.81 -0.32
C THR A 194 -4.62 1.70 -0.57
N ALA A 195 -5.37 2.80 -0.50
CA ALA A 195 -6.81 2.75 -0.75
C ALA A 195 -7.15 2.40 -2.21
N ALA A 196 -6.41 2.92 -3.19
CA ALA A 196 -6.63 2.57 -4.60
C ALA A 196 -6.34 1.08 -4.88
N ALA A 197 -5.32 0.51 -4.24
CA ALA A 197 -5.06 -0.93 -4.31
C ALA A 197 -6.22 -1.74 -3.68
N LEU A 198 -6.74 -1.32 -2.53
CA LEU A 198 -7.90 -1.98 -1.90
C LEU A 198 -9.21 -1.78 -2.69
N ILE A 199 -9.38 -0.68 -3.42
CA ILE A 199 -10.50 -0.48 -4.35
C ILE A 199 -10.41 -1.46 -5.53
N GLY A 200 -9.20 -1.67 -6.06
CA GLY A 200 -8.95 -2.66 -7.11
C GLY A 200 -9.14 -4.10 -6.62
N THR A 201 -8.75 -4.37 -5.37
CA THR A 201 -8.71 -5.70 -4.76
C THR A 201 -9.41 -5.70 -3.39
N PRO A 202 -10.76 -5.55 -3.36
CA PRO A 202 -11.50 -5.34 -2.10
C PRO A 202 -11.46 -6.55 -1.15
N ASP A 203 -11.26 -7.75 -1.69
CA ASP A 203 -11.21 -9.01 -0.95
C ASP A 203 -9.81 -9.37 -0.40
N LEU A 204 -8.82 -8.48 -0.53
CA LEU A 204 -7.44 -8.73 -0.10
C LEU A 204 -7.32 -9.16 1.38
N LEU A 205 -8.10 -8.53 2.25
CA LEU A 205 -8.10 -8.82 3.69
C LEU A 205 -9.26 -9.74 4.11
N LEU A 206 -10.12 -10.15 3.17
CA LEU A 206 -11.18 -11.11 3.45
C LEU A 206 -10.57 -12.51 3.55
N ARG A 207 -10.55 -13.07 4.76
CA ARG A 207 -10.05 -14.41 5.03
C ARG A 207 -11.03 -15.22 5.83
N GLU A 208 -11.59 -16.23 5.19
CA GLU A 208 -12.44 -17.25 5.84
C GLU A 208 -11.60 -18.33 6.57
N ASP A 209 -10.32 -18.46 6.19
CA ASP A 209 -9.35 -19.33 6.86
C ASP A 209 -8.08 -18.54 7.26
N GLY A 210 -7.67 -18.70 8.52
CA GLY A 210 -6.56 -17.97 9.12
C GLY A 210 -6.84 -16.49 9.37
N TYR A 211 -5.78 -15.70 9.54
CA TYR A 211 -5.89 -14.30 9.96
C TYR A 211 -5.25 -13.34 8.94
N PRO A 212 -5.95 -12.28 8.52
CA PRO A 212 -5.38 -11.25 7.67
C PRO A 212 -4.48 -10.30 8.48
N PRO A 213 -3.49 -9.66 7.86
CA PRO A 213 -2.71 -8.61 8.50
C PRO A 213 -3.53 -7.32 8.63
N LEU A 214 -3.00 -6.41 9.44
CA LEU A 214 -3.31 -4.98 9.45
C LEU A 214 -2.34 -4.28 8.50
N LEU A 215 -2.87 -3.41 7.63
CA LEU A 215 -2.11 -2.65 6.63
C LEU A 215 -2.01 -1.19 7.05
N TRP A 216 -0.81 -0.74 7.43
CA TRP A 216 -0.56 0.66 7.76
C TRP A 216 -0.48 1.55 6.52
N ILE A 217 -0.98 2.79 6.60
CA ILE A 217 -0.78 3.83 5.56
C ILE A 217 0.47 4.68 5.84
N SER A 218 1.60 4.02 6.03
CA SER A 218 2.82 4.60 6.61
C SER A 218 3.54 5.67 5.80
N GLY A 219 3.17 5.88 4.54
CA GLY A 219 3.66 6.96 3.70
C GLY A 219 3.31 8.35 4.24
N VAL A 220 2.26 8.42 5.06
CA VAL A 220 1.80 9.63 5.75
C VAL A 220 1.94 9.49 7.27
N ALA A 221 1.91 10.62 7.95
CA ALA A 221 1.90 10.72 9.40
C ALA A 221 0.55 11.26 9.87
N GLY A 222 0.02 10.63 10.92
CA GLY A 222 -1.18 11.08 11.62
C GLY A 222 -0.97 12.36 12.44
N GLU A 223 -2.03 12.78 13.12
CA GLU A 223 -2.10 14.11 13.73
C GLU A 223 -1.18 14.31 14.94
N LYS A 224 -0.73 13.22 15.54
CA LYS A 224 0.05 13.23 16.79
C LYS A 224 1.18 12.20 16.73
N PRO A 225 2.32 12.48 17.35
CA PRO A 225 3.41 11.52 17.47
C PRO A 225 2.93 10.19 18.05
N GLY A 226 3.32 9.08 17.41
CA GLY A 226 3.01 7.74 17.89
C GLY A 226 1.58 7.28 17.65
N VAL A 227 0.77 8.00 16.86
CA VAL A 227 -0.56 7.56 16.39
C VAL A 227 -0.60 7.64 14.86
N ASP A 228 -1.03 6.57 14.21
CA ASP A 228 -1.20 6.49 12.76
C ASP A 228 -2.47 5.70 12.41
N TYR A 229 -2.78 5.69 11.11
CA TYR A 229 -3.97 5.05 10.56
C TYR A 229 -3.63 3.78 9.78
N HIS A 230 -4.60 2.88 9.72
CA HIS A 230 -4.47 1.57 9.08
C HIS A 230 -5.80 1.04 8.57
N PHE A 231 -5.71 0.06 7.68
CA PHE A 231 -6.80 -0.82 7.33
C PHE A 231 -6.64 -2.17 8.02
N GLU A 232 -7.69 -2.72 8.61
CA GLU A 232 -7.69 -4.08 9.16
C GLU A 232 -9.03 -4.76 8.95
N ALA A 233 -9.03 -6.09 8.85
CA ALA A 233 -10.27 -6.83 8.90
C ALA A 233 -10.77 -6.91 10.35
N TYR A 234 -12.07 -6.68 10.56
CA TYR A 234 -12.74 -6.96 11.83
C TYR A 234 -13.84 -7.99 11.57
N GLY A 235 -13.54 -9.25 11.84
CA GLY A 235 -14.28 -10.37 11.27
C GLY A 235 -14.07 -10.39 9.75
N TYR A 236 -15.16 -10.33 8.99
CA TYR A 236 -15.14 -10.26 7.52
C TYR A 236 -15.36 -8.85 6.97
N ASN A 237 -15.54 -7.86 7.85
CA ASN A 237 -15.66 -6.45 7.45
C ASN A 237 -14.28 -5.82 7.29
N LEU A 238 -14.16 -4.84 6.40
CA LEU A 238 -12.98 -3.99 6.29
C LEU A 238 -13.16 -2.77 7.17
N THR A 239 -12.14 -2.41 7.93
CA THR A 239 -12.18 -1.23 8.80
C THR A 239 -11.04 -0.28 8.49
N PHE A 240 -11.31 1.02 8.55
CA PHE A 240 -10.31 2.06 8.62
C PHE A 240 -10.28 2.61 10.04
N ASN A 241 -9.13 2.58 10.69
CA ASN A 241 -9.00 2.98 12.08
C ASN A 241 -7.60 3.56 12.33
N ARG A 242 -7.36 3.98 13.58
CA ARG A 242 -6.06 4.45 14.04
C ARG A 242 -5.61 3.70 15.27
N ARG A 243 -4.29 3.65 15.47
CA ARG A 243 -3.69 2.97 16.62
C ARG A 243 -2.40 3.65 17.05
N ALA A 244 -2.06 3.50 18.33
CA ALA A 244 -0.82 3.97 18.92
C ALA A 244 0.31 2.90 18.90
N HIS A 245 1.46 3.22 19.51
CA HIS A 245 2.60 2.30 19.73
C HIS A 245 3.37 1.92 18.46
N LEU A 246 3.58 2.90 17.58
CA LEU A 246 4.23 2.73 16.27
C LEU A 246 5.71 2.29 16.36
N ASP A 247 6.31 2.38 17.55
CA ASP A 247 7.69 1.98 17.87
C ASP A 247 7.84 0.47 18.15
N GLN A 248 6.75 -0.29 18.20
CA GLN A 248 6.76 -1.73 18.40
C GLN A 248 6.58 -2.48 17.08
N ALA A 249 7.11 -3.70 17.00
CA ALA A 249 6.78 -4.62 15.92
C ALA A 249 5.71 -5.61 16.41
N ALA A 250 4.75 -5.95 15.55
CA ALA A 250 3.78 -7.00 15.81
C ALA A 250 3.60 -7.88 14.58
N GLU A 251 3.26 -9.15 14.79
CA GLU A 251 3.24 -10.15 13.72
C GLU A 251 2.21 -9.89 12.61
N TYR A 252 1.15 -9.15 12.94
CA TYR A 252 0.11 -8.78 11.99
C TYR A 252 0.28 -7.37 11.43
N TRP A 253 1.33 -6.63 11.82
CA TRP A 253 1.57 -5.28 11.31
C TRP A 253 2.37 -5.31 10.03
N TRP A 254 1.74 -4.88 8.95
CA TRP A 254 2.32 -4.86 7.63
C TRP A 254 2.33 -3.43 7.09
N HIS A 255 3.45 -3.05 6.48
CA HIS A 255 3.59 -1.79 5.75
C HIS A 255 3.77 -2.08 4.25
N GLY A 256 3.30 -1.16 3.42
CA GLY A 256 3.41 -1.25 1.97
C GLY A 256 4.62 -0.51 1.41
N LEU A 257 5.18 -1.06 0.34
CA LEU A 257 5.98 -0.31 -0.61
C LEU A 257 5.17 0.00 -1.86
N THR A 258 5.46 1.15 -2.47
CA THR A 258 4.88 1.57 -3.74
C THR A 258 5.99 1.83 -4.76
N ILE A 259 5.76 1.43 -6.01
CA ILE A 259 6.51 1.91 -7.18
C ILE A 259 5.54 2.48 -8.20
N LEU A 260 5.97 3.48 -8.95
CA LEU A 260 5.17 4.18 -9.95
C LEU A 260 5.71 3.87 -11.35
N ALA A 261 4.81 3.73 -12.33
CA ALA A 261 5.19 3.71 -13.73
C ALA A 261 5.87 5.03 -14.08
N ALA A 262 6.94 4.98 -14.87
CA ALA A 262 7.51 6.18 -15.45
C ALA A 262 6.48 6.83 -16.40
N ASP A 263 6.50 8.16 -16.44
CA ASP A 263 5.75 8.97 -17.42
C ASP A 263 6.29 8.76 -18.85
#